data_AF-A0A2U2EHP8-F1
#
_entry.id   AF-A0A2U2EHP8-F1
#
_cell.length_a   1.000
_cell.length_b   1.000
_cell.length_c   1.000
_cell.angle_alpha   90.00
_cell.angle_beta   90.00
_cell.angle_gamma   90.00
#
_symmetry.space_group_name_H-M   'P 1'
#
loop_
_entity.id
_entity.type
_entity.pdbx_description
1 polymer ?
#
loop_
_entity_poly.entity_id
_entity_poly.type
_entity_poly.pdbx_seq_one_letter_code
_entity_poly.pdbx_strand_id
1 'polypeptide(L)' 'MWANIEIELHMKPTCLSRRIKTQILKDAYLMKNGDVTAVVWEFFRSDITGRGGATQQLLDFLTQNGIQYVIH' A
#
# COMPACT_ATOMS: atom_id res chain seq x y z
N MET A 1 24.09 -3.00 -13.42
CA MET A 1 22.69 -3.46 -13.34
C MET A 1 22.15 -2.99 -12.01
N TRP A 2 21.31 -1.96 -12.00
CA TRP A 2 20.60 -1.59 -10.79
C TRP A 2 19.43 -2.57 -10.67
N ALA A 3 19.23 -3.13 -9.48
CA ALA A 3 18.16 -4.08 -9.24
C ALA A 3 16.82 -3.42 -9.59
N ASN A 4 15.92 -4.14 -10.24
CA ASN A 4 14.50 -3.77 -10.25
C ASN A 4 14.03 -3.85 -8.79
N ILE A 5 13.93 -2.71 -8.12
CA ILE A 5 13.52 -2.65 -6.71
C ILE A 5 12.00 -2.57 -6.70
N GLU A 6 11.38 -3.63 -6.19
CA GLU A 6 9.96 -3.67 -5.83
C GLU A 6 9.84 -3.48 -4.31
N ILE A 7 8.87 -2.68 -3.89
CA ILE A 7 8.60 -2.43 -2.46
C ILE A 7 7.34 -3.19 -2.07
N GLU A 8 7.48 -4.14 -1.14
CA GLU A 8 6.38 -4.86 -0.51
C GLU A 8 6.17 -4.37 0.92
N LEU A 9 4.93 -4.01 1.28
CA LEU A 9 4.58 -3.50 2.60
C LEU A 9 3.53 -4.36 3.28
N HIS A 10 3.92 -5.01 4.38
CA HIS A 10 3.00 -5.84 5.17
C HIS A 10 2.31 -5.01 6.25
N MET A 11 1.01 -4.80 6.08
CA MET A 11 0.20 -3.92 6.91
C MET A 11 -0.84 -4.72 7.70
N LYS A 12 -0.98 -4.35 8.98
CA LYS A 12 -2.15 -4.72 9.78
C LYS A 12 -3.38 -3.93 9.31
N PRO A 13 -4.60 -4.35 9.70
CA PRO A 13 -5.81 -3.61 9.36
C PRO A 13 -5.71 -2.14 9.78
N THR A 14 -5.89 -1.23 8.83
CA THR A 14 -5.67 0.21 9.05
C THR A 14 -6.67 1.06 8.27
N CYS A 15 -6.78 2.33 8.65
CA CYS A 15 -7.66 3.31 8.03
C CYS A 15 -6.88 4.44 7.35
N LEU A 16 -7.54 5.14 6.44
CA LEU A 16 -6.96 6.28 5.74
C LEU A 16 -6.75 7.47 6.70
N SER A 17 -5.57 7.51 7.33
CA SER A 17 -5.13 8.65 8.16
C SER A 17 -4.23 9.59 7.36
N ARG A 18 -3.95 10.79 7.90
CA ARG A 18 -2.99 11.72 7.29
C ARG A 18 -1.61 11.07 7.08
N ARG A 19 -1.16 10.26 8.04
CA ARG A 19 0.12 9.55 7.96
C ARG A 19 0.14 8.55 6.81
N ILE A 20 -0.91 7.73 6.69
CA ILE A 20 -1.02 6.73 5.62
C ILE A 20 -1.12 7.40 4.25
N LYS A 21 -1.90 8.49 4.13
CA LYS A 21 -1.93 9.31 2.90
C LYS A 21 -0.55 9.78 2.48
N THR A 22 0.24 10.31 3.42
CA THR A 22 1.60 10.78 3.12
C THR A 22 2.51 9.64 2.68
N GLN A 23 2.38 8.44 3.25
CA GLN A 23 3.15 7.28 2.81
C GLN A 23 2.80 6.89 1.37
N ILE A 24 1.50 6.76 1.07
CA ILE A 24 1.01 6.44 -0.28
C ILE A 24 1.50 7.44 -1.33
N LEU A 25 1.45 8.74 -1.01
CA LEU A 25 1.93 9.78 -1.92
C LEU A 25 3.45 9.71 -2.15
N LYS A 26 4.23 9.28 -1.16
CA LYS A 26 5.67 9.06 -1.31
C LYS A 26 5.94 7.84 -2.19
N ASP A 27 5.23 6.75 -1.96
CA ASP A 27 5.37 5.53 -2.76
C ASP A 27 5.01 5.78 -4.23
N ALA A 28 3.90 6.48 -4.48
CA ALA A 28 3.50 6.90 -5.82
C ALA A 28 4.54 7.83 -6.47
N TYR A 29 5.17 8.71 -5.69
CA TYR A 29 6.23 9.58 -6.18
C TYR A 29 7.48 8.79 -6.59
N LEU A 30 7.90 7.79 -5.80
CA LEU A 30 9.02 6.92 -6.12
C LEU A 30 8.75 6.12 -7.41
N MET A 31 7.53 5.57 -7.54
CA MET A 31 7.12 4.86 -8.77
C MET A 31 7.15 5.80 -9.98
N LYS A 32 6.66 7.03 -9.82
CA LYS A 32 6.64 8.03 -10.90
C LYS A 32 8.04 8.47 -11.34
N ASN A 33 8.99 8.57 -10.41
CA ASN A 33 10.38 8.92 -10.72
C ASN A 33 11.15 7.75 -11.35
N GLY A 34 10.61 6.52 -11.32
CA GLY A 34 11.33 5.32 -11.75
C GLY A 34 12.39 4.85 -10.74
N ASP A 35 12.34 5.36 -9.50
CA ASP A 35 13.22 4.93 -8.42
C ASP A 35 12.88 3.49 -7.97
N VAL A 36 11.62 3.09 -8.16
CA VAL A 36 11.10 1.74 -7.90
C VAL A 36 10.27 1.26 -9.08
N THR A 37 10.30 -0.04 -9.34
CA THR A 37 9.55 -0.65 -10.45
C THR A 37 8.08 -0.83 -10.11
N ALA A 38 7.78 -1.20 -8.86
CA ALA A 38 6.42 -1.37 -8.36
C ALA A 38 6.37 -1.21 -6.83
N VAL A 39 5.18 -0.89 -6.32
CA VAL A 39 4.88 -0.92 -4.88
C VAL A 39 3.60 -1.72 -4.67
N VAL A 40 3.66 -2.70 -3.77
CA VAL A 40 2.55 -3.58 -3.41
C VAL A 40 2.29 -3.49 -1.91
N TRP A 41 1.04 -3.16 -1.55
CA TRP A 41 0.59 -3.12 -0.16
C TRP A 41 -0.16 -4.41 0.19
N GLU A 42 0.39 -5.20 1.10
CA GLU A 42 -0.24 -6.43 1.58
C GLU A 42 -0.96 -6.18 2.91
N PHE A 43 -2.25 -6.44 2.95
CA PHE A 43 -3.06 -6.30 4.15
C PHE A 43 -3.42 -7.67 4.71
N PHE A 44 -3.02 -7.92 5.95
CA PHE A 44 -3.36 -9.16 6.65
C PHE A 44 -4.61 -8.98 7.49
N ARG A 45 -5.51 -9.95 7.44
CA ARG A 45 -6.68 -9.97 8.32
C ARG A 45 -6.28 -10.27 9.77
N SER A 46 -7.08 -9.77 10.71
CA SER A 46 -6.91 -10.09 12.13
C SER A 46 -7.54 -11.45 12.43
N ASP A 47 -6.74 -12.41 12.88
CA ASP A 47 -7.18 -13.76 13.28
C ASP A 47 -8.14 -13.75 14.48
N ILE A 48 -8.14 -12.66 15.26
CA ILE A 48 -8.90 -12.55 16.52
C ILE A 48 -10.34 -12.08 16.26
N THR A 49 -10.53 -11.16 15.32
CA THR A 49 -11.82 -10.48 15.12
C THR A 49 -12.45 -10.78 13.77
N GLY A 50 -11.72 -11.38 12.82
CA GLY A 50 -12.15 -11.57 11.43
C GLY A 50 -12.34 -10.26 10.65
N ARG A 51 -12.31 -9.11 11.33
CA ARG A 51 -12.29 -7.77 10.75
C ARG A 51 -10.86 -7.49 10.33
N GLY A 52 -10.61 -7.53 9.04
CA GLY A 52 -9.28 -7.41 8.52
C GLY A 52 -9.25 -6.85 7.11
N GLY A 53 -8.14 -6.17 6.81
CA GLY A 53 -8.00 -5.37 5.59
C GLY A 53 -7.93 -3.87 5.88
N ALA A 54 -7.70 -3.10 4.82
CA ALA A 54 -7.79 -1.66 4.82
C ALA A 54 -9.25 -1.18 4.72
N THR A 55 -9.56 -0.01 5.27
CA THR A 55 -10.85 0.64 5.01
C THR A 55 -11.05 0.87 3.50
N GLN A 56 -12.28 0.81 3.00
CA GLN A 56 -12.55 1.04 1.56
C GLN A 56 -11.92 2.34 1.04
N GLN A 57 -12.02 3.44 1.80
CA GLN A 57 -11.40 4.72 1.45
C GLN A 57 -9.89 4.64 1.23
N LEU A 58 -9.20 3.74 1.93
CA LEU A 58 -7.77 3.52 1.78
C LEU A 58 -7.48 2.73 0.50
N LEU A 59 -8.27 1.69 0.21
CA LEU A 59 -8.16 0.90 -1.02
C LEU A 59 -8.43 1.75 -2.27
N ASP A 60 -9.46 2.60 -2.20
CA ASP A 60 -9.78 3.56 -3.26
C ASP A 60 -8.62 4.53 -3.49
N PHE A 61 -8.01 5.02 -2.40
CA PHE A 61 -6.88 5.95 -2.49
C PHE A 61 -5.63 5.30 -3.07
N LEU A 62 -5.34 4.04 -2.73
CA LEU A 62 -4.26 3.27 -3.36
C LEU A 62 -4.50 3.09 -4.86
N THR A 63 -5.71 2.68 -5.24
CA THR A 63 -6.12 2.48 -6.63
C THR A 63 -6.01 3.78 -7.45
N GLN A 64 -6.46 4.90 -6.87
CA GLN A 64 -6.34 6.23 -7.49
C GLN A 64 -4.89 6.66 -7.76
N ASN A 65 -3.93 6.19 -6.96
CA ASN A 65 -2.51 6.48 -7.14
C ASN A 65 -1.78 5.40 -7.94
N GLY A 66 -2.50 4.40 -8.49
CA GLY A 66 -1.91 3.32 -9.28
C GLY A 66 -1.08 2.33 -8.46
N ILE A 67 -1.28 2.28 -7.14
CA ILE A 67 -0.57 1.36 -6.25
C ILE A 67 -1.37 0.08 -6.11
N GLN A 68 -0.68 -1.05 -6.27
CA GLN A 68 -1.28 -2.37 -6.14
C GLN A 68 -1.43 -2.76 -4.67
N TYR A 69 -2.44 -3.56 -4.36
CA TYR A 69 -2.62 -4.13 -3.03
C TYR A 69 -3.16 -5.56 -3.08
N VAL A 70 -2.83 -6.32 -2.04
CA VAL A 70 -3.29 -7.69 -1.82
C VAL A 70 -3.88 -7.77 -0.42
N ILE A 71 -4.95 -8.55 -0.25
CA ILE A 71 -5.56 -8.79 1.07
C ILE A 71 -5.51 -10.30 1.34
N HIS A 72 -4.88 -10.69 2.44
CA HIS A 72 -4.75 -12.07 2.93
C HIS A 72 -5.78 -12.35 4.03
#